data_AF-A0A914FIH2-F1
#
_entry.id   AF-A0A914FIH2-F1
#
_cell.length_a   1.000
_cell.length_b   1.000
_cell.length_c   1.000
_cell.angle_alpha   90.00
_cell.angle_beta   90.00
_cell.angle_gamma   90.00
#
_symmetry.space_group_name_H-M   'P 1'
#
loop_
_entity.id
_entity.type
_entity.pdbx_description
1 polymer ?
#
loop_
_entity_poly.entity_id
_entity_poly.type
_entity_poly.pdbx_seq_one_letter_code
_entity_poly.pdbx_strand_id
1 'polypeptide(L)'
;MNGVEICECPEHFTGNSCEKCEDGFRRVHNQLYGGRCEKCNCEGHSGECDPFTGSCLNCKHNTTGPRCEQCRQGFYGNPLLGGELGA
;
A
#
# COMPACT_ATOMS: atom_id res chain seq x y z
N MET A 1 33.33 -16.27 -3.89
CA MET A 1 32.52 -15.21 -3.26
C MET A 1 31.45 -14.83 -4.25
N ASN A 2 30.21 -15.30 -4.06
CA ASN A 2 29.10 -14.92 -4.93
C ASN A 2 28.64 -13.53 -4.49
N GLY A 3 29.13 -12.50 -5.17
CA GLY A 3 28.63 -11.14 -4.97
C GLY A 3 27.16 -11.11 -5.38
N VAL A 4 26.28 -10.70 -4.46
CA VAL A 4 24.91 -10.34 -4.85
C VAL A 4 25.04 -9.09 -5.72
N GLU A 5 24.74 -9.22 -7.00
CA GLU A 5 24.63 -8.09 -7.91
C GLU A 5 23.36 -7.34 -7.52
N ILE A 6 23.52 -6.23 -6.79
CA ILE A 6 22.40 -5.36 -6.47
C ILE A 6 22.13 -4.52 -7.72
N CYS A 7 20.98 -4.73 -8.34
CA CYS A 7 20.55 -3.90 -9.46
C CYS A 7 20.27 -2.46 -8.97
N GLU A 8 20.64 -1.46 -9.79
CA GLU A 8 20.10 -0.11 -9.62
C GLU A 8 18.63 -0.12 -10.06
N CYS A 9 17.72 -0.06 -9.08
CA CYS A 9 16.31 -0.19 -9.37
C CYS A 9 15.70 1.10 -9.92
N PRO A 10 14.74 1.00 -10.86
CA PRO A 10 13.91 2.12 -11.26
C PRO A 10 13.14 2.69 -10.07
N GLU A 11 12.61 3.91 -10.23
CA GLU A 11 11.83 4.59 -9.20
C GLU A 11 10.71 3.70 -8.65
N HIS A 12 10.65 3.58 -7.32
CA HIS A 12 9.69 2.79 -6.56
C HIS A 12 9.82 1.27 -6.64
N PHE A 13 10.90 0.74 -7.21
CA PHE A 13 11.23 -0.69 -7.17
C PHE A 13 12.31 -0.99 -6.13
N THR A 14 12.24 -2.17 -5.51
CA THR A 14 13.17 -2.64 -4.49
C THR A 14 13.41 -4.14 -4.60
N GLY A 15 14.40 -4.65 -3.86
CA GLY A 15 14.89 -6.03 -3.92
C GLY A 15 16.19 -6.16 -4.73
N ASN A 16 16.85 -7.32 -4.61
CA ASN A 16 18.14 -7.55 -5.27
C ASN A 16 18.02 -7.52 -6.80
N SER A 17 16.84 -7.85 -7.32
CA SER A 17 16.54 -7.88 -8.75
C SER A 17 15.36 -6.97 -9.11
N CYS A 18 15.08 -5.95 -8.27
CA CYS A 18 13.96 -5.03 -8.47
C CYS A 18 12.61 -5.74 -8.62
N GLU A 19 12.49 -6.88 -7.94
CA GLU A 19 11.35 -7.79 -8.06
C GLU A 19 10.16 -7.34 -7.21
N LYS A 20 10.35 -6.38 -6.30
CA LYS A 20 9.30 -5.82 -5.44
C LYS A 20 9.10 -4.32 -5.70
N CYS A 21 7.94 -3.81 -5.31
CA CYS A 21 7.76 -2.37 -5.16
C CYS A 21 8.19 -1.95 -3.75
N GLU A 22 8.59 -0.70 -3.60
CA GLU A 22 8.79 -0.06 -2.29
C GLU A 22 7.54 -0.19 -1.42
N ASP A 23 7.72 -0.12 -0.09
CA ASP A 23 6.62 -0.15 0.86
C ASP A 23 5.64 0.99 0.58
N GLY A 24 4.34 0.68 0.54
CA GLY A 24 3.32 1.65 0.13
C GLY A 24 3.09 1.74 -1.37
N PHE A 25 3.73 0.90 -2.19
CA PHE A 25 3.51 0.82 -3.64
C PHE A 25 3.09 -0.59 -4.07
N ARG A 26 2.27 -0.67 -5.12
CA ARG A 26 1.84 -1.93 -5.74
C ARG A 26 2.24 -2.00 -7.21
N ARG A 27 2.41 -3.22 -7.72
CA ARG A 27 2.53 -3.47 -9.17
C ARG A 27 1.15 -3.38 -9.81
N VAL A 28 0.97 -2.43 -10.73
CA VAL A 28 -0.29 -2.26 -11.45
C VAL A 28 -0.58 -3.50 -12.30
N HIS A 29 -1.77 -4.08 -12.13
CA HIS A 29 -2.22 -5.31 -12.80
C HIS A 29 -1.28 -6.51 -12.65
N ASN A 30 -0.42 -6.50 -11.62
CA ASN A 30 0.60 -7.52 -11.41
C ASN A 30 1.52 -7.76 -12.65
N GLN A 31 1.74 -6.71 -13.46
CA GLN A 31 2.56 -6.80 -14.67
C GLN A 31 4.05 -6.94 -14.30
N LEU A 32 4.65 -8.07 -14.65
CA LEU A 32 6.04 -8.40 -14.29
C LEU A 32 7.06 -7.66 -15.18
N TYR A 33 6.82 -7.61 -16.50
CA TYR A 33 7.72 -6.99 -17.48
C TYR A 33 7.21 -5.62 -17.91
N GLY A 34 8.04 -4.58 -17.73
CA GLY A 34 7.65 -3.20 -18.03
C GLY A 34 6.46 -2.70 -17.19
N GLY A 35 6.16 -3.37 -16.08
CA GLY A 35 5.17 -2.90 -15.11
C GLY A 35 5.65 -1.64 -14.41
N ARG A 36 4.73 -0.95 -13.73
CA ARG A 36 5.02 0.22 -12.91
C ARG A 36 4.57 -0.02 -11.49
N CYS A 37 5.33 0.53 -10.54
CA CYS A 37 4.91 0.65 -9.16
C CYS A 37 4.07 1.92 -9.01
N GLU A 38 2.89 1.78 -8.41
CA GLU A 38 1.97 2.88 -8.13
C GLU A 38 1.71 2.96 -6.63
N LYS A 39 1.70 4.18 -6.09
CA LYS A 39 1.49 4.41 -4.67
C LYS A 39 0.09 3.96 -4.25
N CYS A 40 0.01 3.13 -3.23
CA CYS A 40 -1.23 2.78 -2.55
C CYS A 40 -1.83 4.03 -1.91
N ASN A 41 -3.11 4.29 -2.19
CA ASN A 41 -3.80 5.47 -1.72
C ASN A 41 -4.75 5.12 -0.57
N CYS A 42 -4.16 4.87 0.60
CA CYS A 42 -4.86 4.37 1.78
C CYS A 42 -5.02 5.42 2.89
N GLU A 43 -5.00 6.72 2.54
CA GLU A 43 -5.08 7.84 3.48
C GLU A 43 -4.07 7.77 4.64
N GLY A 44 -2.93 7.08 4.44
CA GLY A 44 -1.93 6.83 5.49
C GLY A 44 -2.34 5.78 6.54
N HIS A 45 -3.47 5.10 6.35
CA HIS A 45 -3.96 4.04 7.23
C HIS A 45 -3.52 2.63 6.80
N SER A 46 -2.93 2.48 5.62
CA SER A 46 -2.25 1.24 5.22
C SER A 46 -1.10 1.53 4.26
N GLY A 47 -0.09 0.66 4.27
CA GLY A 47 0.98 0.60 3.27
C GLY A 47 0.78 -0.53 2.27
N GLU A 48 -0.30 -1.29 2.39
CA GLU A 48 -0.58 -2.47 1.56
C GLU A 48 -1.89 -2.26 0.81
N CYS A 49 -1.88 -2.56 -0.49
CA CYS A 49 -3.08 -2.54 -1.32
C CYS A 49 -3.08 -3.69 -2.32
N ASP A 50 -4.28 -4.10 -2.73
CA ASP A 50 -4.50 -5.18 -3.68
C ASP A 50 -3.83 -4.85 -5.03
N PRO A 51 -3.02 -5.76 -5.59
CA PRO A 51 -2.27 -5.49 -6.80
C PRO A 51 -3.15 -5.31 -8.04
N PHE A 52 -4.38 -5.83 -8.04
CA PHE A 52 -5.31 -5.73 -9.17
C PHE A 52 -6.25 -4.55 -9.01
N THR A 53 -6.97 -4.46 -7.89
CA THR A 53 -8.00 -3.44 -7.66
C THR A 53 -7.43 -2.13 -7.10
N GLY A 54 -6.26 -2.17 -6.45
CA GLY A 54 -5.72 -1.03 -5.70
C GLY A 54 -6.39 -0.79 -4.36
N SER A 55 -7.30 -1.68 -3.92
CA SER A 55 -8.01 -1.55 -2.65
C SER A 55 -7.05 -1.79 -1.48
N CYS A 56 -7.09 -0.92 -0.49
CA CYS A 56 -6.25 -1.02 0.69
C CYS A 56 -6.56 -2.27 1.51
N LEU A 57 -5.51 -2.93 1.96
CA LEU A 57 -5.56 -4.11 2.81
C LEU A 57 -5.22 -3.69 4.23
N ASN A 58 -5.78 -4.37 5.24
CA ASN A 58 -5.40 -4.19 6.64
C ASN A 58 -5.48 -2.73 7.16
N CYS A 59 -6.53 -1.98 6.82
CA CYS A 59 -6.74 -0.60 7.27
C CYS A 59 -6.56 -0.44 8.80
N LYS A 60 -5.65 0.46 9.21
CA LYS A 60 -5.32 0.80 10.60
C LYS A 60 -6.17 1.97 11.12
N HIS A 61 -5.94 2.39 12.35
CA HIS A 61 -6.61 3.53 12.99
C HIS A 61 -8.15 3.44 12.97
N ASN A 62 -8.68 2.22 13.10
CA ASN A 62 -10.13 1.93 13.09
C ASN A 62 -10.86 2.45 11.84
N THR A 63 -10.17 2.48 10.71
CA THR A 63 -10.75 2.82 9.41
C THR A 63 -11.07 1.57 8.58
N THR A 64 -11.86 1.76 7.54
CA THR A 64 -12.35 0.77 6.57
C THR A 64 -12.66 1.46 5.24
N GLY A 65 -13.07 0.68 4.25
CA GLY A 65 -13.32 1.14 2.88
C GLY A 65 -12.14 0.86 1.95
N PRO A 66 -12.33 1.00 0.62
CA PRO A 66 -11.29 0.71 -0.38
C PRO A 66 -10.02 1.53 -0.24
N ARG A 67 -10.09 2.71 0.40
CA ARG A 67 -8.96 3.61 0.66
C ARG A 67 -8.76 3.86 2.15
N CYS A 68 -9.37 3.06 3.01
CA CYS A 68 -9.39 3.31 4.46
C CYS A 68 -10.00 4.69 4.81
N GLU A 69 -10.94 5.15 4.01
CA GLU A 69 -11.51 6.50 4.06
C GLU A 69 -12.77 6.61 4.93
N GLN A 70 -13.18 5.51 5.57
CA GLN A 70 -14.39 5.43 6.39
C GLN A 70 -14.04 4.92 7.79
N CYS A 71 -14.76 5.35 8.82
CA CYS A 71 -14.62 4.75 10.14
C CYS A 71 -15.26 3.36 10.15
N ARG A 72 -14.66 2.43 10.89
CA ARG A 72 -15.30 1.14 11.19
C ARG A 72 -16.59 1.37 11.97
N GLN A 73 -17.50 0.40 11.88
CA GLN A 73 -18.75 0.44 12.64
C GLN A 73 -18.47 0.62 14.15
N GLY A 74 -19.14 1.59 14.77
CA GLY A 74 -18.93 1.97 16.17
C GLY A 74 -17.85 3.04 16.40
N PHE A 75 -17.11 3.42 15.37
CA PHE A 75 -16.18 4.55 15.40
C PHE A 75 -16.75 5.71 14.60
N TYR A 76 -16.48 6.93 15.06
CA TYR A 76 -16.97 8.17 14.45
C TYR A 76 -15.83 9.18 14.38
N GLY A 77 -16.11 10.41 13.94
CA GLY A 77 -15.10 11.46 13.76
C GLY A 77 -14.56 11.55 12.33
N ASN A 78 -13.39 12.17 12.18
CA ASN A 78 -12.75 12.35 10.88
C ASN A 78 -11.91 11.11 10.52
N PRO A 79 -12.31 10.28 9.54
CA PRO A 79 -11.59 9.05 9.21
C PRO A 79 -10.15 9.29 8.79
N LEU A 80 -9.82 10.44 8.18
CA LEU A 80 -8.45 10.80 7.76
C LEU A 80 -7.48 10.99 8.93
N LEU A 81 -8.00 11.24 10.13
CA LEU A 81 -7.21 11.37 11.35
C LEU A 81 -7.20 10.06 12.16
N GLY A 82 -7.94 9.04 11.72
CA GLY A 82 -8.26 7.84 12.48
C GLY A 82 -9.59 7.96 13.23
N GLY A 83 -10.33 6.85 13.30
CA GLY A 83 -11.62 6.79 13.99
C GLY A 83 -11.45 6.83 15.51
N GLU A 84 -12.21 7.70 16.17
CA GLU A 84 -12.37 7.76 17.63
C GLU A 84 -13.57 6.89 18.07
N LEU A 85 -13.47 6.28 19.27
CA LEU A 85 -14.58 5.48 19.81
C LEU A 85 -15.81 6.38 19.96
N GLY A 86 -16.91 6.03 19.28
CA GLY A 86 -18.19 6.63 19.61
C GLY A 86 -18.62 6.22 20.99
N ALA A 87 -19.01 7.19 21.81
CA ALA A 87 -19.71 6.95 23.07
C ALA A 87 -21.07 6.27 22.83
#